data_AF-A0AAP0EZT7-F1
#
_entry.id   AF-A0AAP0EZT7-F1
#
_cell.length_a   1.000
_cell.length_b   1.000
_cell.length_c   1.000
_cell.angle_alpha   90.00
_cell.angle_beta   90.00
_cell.angle_gamma   90.00
#
_symmetry.space_group_name_H-M   'P 1'
#
loop_
_entity.id
_entity.type
_entity.pdbx_description
1 polymer ?
#
loop_
_entity_poly.entity_id
_entity_poly.type
_entity_poly.pdbx_seq_one_letter_code
_entity_poly.pdbx_strand_id
1 'polypeptide(L)'
;MSFIFKAASQCQRLPQAVRAVRVRLKSLGSDVSPSVLGAISKTVRTWADVAEALFRDIDSDCELADSSVASCLPPYDEYRIISERSNVVDEQGLRADPHFSDIYVLIEMLSIPFLAVEASQAFERAVAQGVIQDESIAIVLERCHANRLSICSRSDAESPQYHETNAEDKPNELVAAQEDDFTPILHLAETLAHSRIPCVQVFVRALYALLLKIYADDTSRCRMLKGLVDRATSPTDNCRGVDFDLDTLVYLICDIEGITKPVLNMMREVAELANVDRAALWHQLCASEDENIRIREESQAEISSIVREKEILLQRLSDSEATTSRLKSEMKAETDRFSREKKELSEQMQEIESQLEWLRSERDDEIRKLSGEKKVLQDRLHDAEIQLSQLKSRKRDELKRVVKEKNALAERLKSAEAARKRFDEELKRYATETMTREEVRQSLEDEVRRLTQTVGQTEGEKREKEEQVARCEAYIDGMEAKLQACEQYIHTLEASLQEEMSRHAPLYGAGLEALSMKELETISRIHEEGLRQIHAIQQRKGNSSGSPLVSPHALPHSHGLFPSPPPSMAIGLPPSLIPNGVGSHSNGHMNGAMGPWFNHS
;
A
#
# COMPACT_ATOMS: atom_id res chain seq x y z
N MET A 1 140.43 -14.58 38.28
CA MET A 1 139.41 -15.54 37.82
C MET A 1 138.98 -15.31 36.38
N SER A 2 138.35 -14.19 36.00
CA SER A 2 137.86 -13.97 34.62
C SER A 2 138.85 -14.35 33.49
N PHE A 3 140.13 -13.96 33.59
CA PHE A 3 141.17 -14.39 32.63
C PHE A 3 141.36 -15.92 32.53
N ILE A 4 141.30 -16.62 33.67
CA ILE A 4 141.45 -18.09 33.74
C ILE A 4 140.32 -18.77 32.98
N PHE A 5 139.07 -18.35 33.22
CA PHE A 5 137.92 -18.89 32.51
C PHE A 5 137.92 -18.52 31.02
N LYS A 6 138.44 -17.34 30.65
CA LYS A 6 138.55 -16.91 29.24
C LYS A 6 139.50 -17.82 28.46
N ALA A 7 140.69 -18.06 29.01
CA ALA A 7 141.66 -18.98 28.43
C ALA A 7 141.15 -20.43 28.42
N ALA A 8 140.51 -20.87 29.50
CA ALA A 8 139.98 -22.24 29.59
C ALA A 8 138.82 -22.52 28.61
N SER A 9 137.93 -21.54 28.38
CA SER A 9 136.90 -21.60 27.34
C SER A 9 137.53 -21.71 25.94
N GLN A 10 138.48 -20.82 25.62
CA GLN A 10 139.21 -20.84 24.34
C GLN A 10 139.97 -22.17 24.09
N CYS A 11 140.41 -22.85 25.15
CA CYS A 11 141.09 -24.14 25.05
C CYS A 11 140.18 -25.38 25.24
N GLN A 12 138.86 -25.22 25.31
CA GLN A 12 137.89 -26.31 25.60
C GLN A 12 138.19 -27.09 26.89
N ARG A 13 138.78 -26.42 27.89
CA ARG A 13 139.14 -26.97 29.22
C ARG A 13 138.36 -26.29 30.36
N LEU A 14 137.19 -25.75 30.05
CA LEU A 14 136.38 -24.98 30.99
C LEU A 14 135.98 -25.79 32.24
N PRO A 15 135.51 -27.05 32.17
CA PRO A 15 135.16 -27.84 33.35
C PRO A 15 136.34 -28.06 34.31
N GLN A 16 137.55 -28.29 33.79
CA GLN A 16 138.74 -28.48 34.63
C GLN A 16 139.17 -27.18 35.33
N ALA A 17 139.06 -26.04 34.64
CA ALA A 17 139.35 -24.73 35.23
C ALA A 17 138.32 -24.33 36.29
N VAL A 18 137.02 -24.61 36.04
CA VAL A 18 135.93 -24.45 37.00
C VAL A 18 136.18 -25.27 38.27
N ARG A 19 136.44 -26.57 38.14
CA ARG A 19 136.74 -27.45 39.28
C ARG A 19 137.95 -26.96 40.08
N ALA A 20 139.03 -26.55 39.42
CA ALA A 20 140.22 -26.04 40.08
C ALA A 20 139.96 -24.74 40.86
N VAL A 21 139.16 -23.82 40.32
CA VAL A 21 138.75 -22.59 41.02
C VAL A 21 137.80 -22.93 42.18
N ARG A 22 136.81 -23.79 41.98
CA ARG A 22 135.85 -24.20 43.01
C ARG A 22 136.54 -24.88 44.20
N VAL A 23 137.42 -25.85 43.97
CA VAL A 23 138.21 -26.50 45.03
C VAL A 23 139.02 -25.47 45.83
N ARG A 24 139.55 -24.43 45.17
CA ARG A 24 140.25 -23.35 45.88
C ARG A 24 139.31 -22.50 46.73
N LEU A 25 138.10 -22.20 46.25
CA LEU A 25 137.08 -21.47 47.01
C LEU A 25 136.58 -22.28 48.22
N LYS A 26 136.28 -23.58 48.03
CA LYS A 26 135.96 -24.50 49.13
C LYS A 26 137.03 -24.53 50.21
N SER A 27 138.32 -24.55 49.82
CA SER A 27 139.44 -24.53 50.77
C SER A 27 139.57 -23.24 51.60
N LEU A 28 138.83 -22.20 51.24
CA LEU A 28 138.78 -20.91 51.93
C LEU A 28 137.45 -20.72 52.68
N GLY A 29 136.37 -21.39 52.26
CA GLY A 29 135.04 -21.32 52.90
C GLY A 29 134.59 -19.88 53.18
N SER A 30 134.25 -19.57 54.42
CA SER A 30 133.84 -18.24 54.89
C SER A 30 134.94 -17.16 54.86
N ASP A 31 136.21 -17.53 54.64
CA ASP A 31 137.33 -16.57 54.51
C ASP A 31 137.48 -16.01 53.09
N VAL A 32 136.65 -16.44 52.13
CA VAL A 32 136.64 -15.88 50.77
C VAL A 32 136.29 -14.40 50.80
N SER A 33 137.21 -13.54 50.33
CA SER A 33 137.05 -12.08 50.42
C SER A 33 135.86 -11.55 49.60
N PRO A 34 135.18 -10.48 50.03
CA PRO A 34 134.03 -9.91 49.31
C PRO A 34 134.35 -9.56 47.85
N SER A 35 135.56 -9.07 47.56
CA SER A 35 136.03 -8.78 46.19
C SER A 35 136.13 -10.02 45.30
N VAL A 36 136.43 -11.18 45.89
CA VAL A 36 136.44 -12.47 45.18
C VAL A 36 135.01 -12.95 44.92
N LEU A 37 134.11 -12.84 45.91
CA LEU A 37 132.68 -13.17 45.77
C LEU A 37 131.98 -12.30 44.70
N GLY A 38 132.18 -10.99 44.73
CA GLY A 38 131.66 -10.07 43.71
C GLY A 38 132.21 -10.35 42.30
N ALA A 39 133.49 -10.75 42.20
CA ALA A 39 134.08 -11.16 40.92
C ALA A 39 133.51 -12.50 40.40
N ILE A 40 133.16 -13.44 41.29
CA ILE A 40 132.48 -14.70 40.95
C ILE A 40 131.06 -14.41 40.47
N SER A 41 130.26 -13.70 41.28
CA SER A 41 128.89 -13.26 40.94
C SER A 41 128.84 -12.60 39.56
N LYS A 42 129.68 -11.58 39.31
CA LYS A 42 129.77 -10.91 38.00
C LYS A 42 130.16 -11.87 36.87
N THR A 43 131.03 -12.85 37.12
CA THR A 43 131.42 -13.84 36.09
C THR A 43 130.26 -14.80 35.79
N VAL A 44 129.59 -15.32 36.81
CA VAL A 44 128.47 -16.27 36.71
C VAL A 44 127.28 -15.62 36.00
N ARG A 45 126.92 -14.37 36.32
CA ARG A 45 125.84 -13.65 35.64
C ARG A 45 126.16 -13.29 34.19
N THR A 46 127.42 -13.06 33.83
CA THR A 46 127.78 -12.60 32.48
C THR A 46 128.14 -13.72 31.51
N TRP A 47 128.72 -14.83 31.98
CA TRP A 47 129.21 -15.92 31.10
C TRP A 47 128.46 -17.22 31.39
N ALA A 48 127.39 -17.46 30.62
CA ALA A 48 126.51 -18.62 30.76
C ALA A 48 127.26 -19.97 30.78
N ASP A 49 128.23 -20.19 29.88
CA ASP A 49 129.05 -21.41 29.84
C ASP A 49 129.78 -21.68 31.17
N VAL A 50 130.23 -20.62 31.86
CA VAL A 50 130.90 -20.73 33.17
C VAL A 50 129.88 -21.02 34.26
N ALA A 51 128.72 -20.38 34.22
CA ALA A 51 127.63 -20.65 35.15
C ALA A 51 127.16 -22.11 35.04
N GLU A 52 126.88 -22.61 33.84
CA GLU A 52 126.44 -23.98 33.60
C GLU A 52 127.53 -25.02 33.95
N ALA A 53 128.80 -24.72 33.66
CA ALA A 53 129.91 -25.60 34.05
C ALA A 53 130.14 -25.62 35.58
N LEU A 54 129.97 -24.48 36.27
CA LEU A 54 130.10 -24.37 37.72
C LEU A 54 128.90 -25.01 38.43
N PHE A 55 127.69 -24.82 37.91
CA PHE A 55 126.48 -25.48 38.38
C PHE A 55 126.63 -27.00 38.28
N ARG A 56 126.99 -27.54 37.10
CA ARG A 56 127.17 -28.98 36.93
C ARG A 56 128.24 -29.59 37.84
N ASP A 57 129.32 -28.86 38.15
CA ASP A 57 130.32 -29.35 39.10
C ASP A 57 129.81 -29.33 40.55
N ILE A 58 129.03 -28.31 40.94
CA ILE A 58 128.35 -28.24 42.24
C ILE A 58 127.33 -29.36 42.41
N ASP A 59 126.46 -29.53 41.42
CA ASP A 59 125.36 -30.50 41.42
C ASP A 59 125.89 -31.95 41.47
N SER A 60 126.92 -32.27 40.66
CA SER A 60 127.59 -33.58 40.67
C SER A 60 128.24 -33.92 42.02
N ASP A 61 128.64 -32.92 42.80
CA ASP A 61 129.29 -33.10 44.10
C ASP A 61 128.26 -33.31 45.22
N CYS A 62 127.03 -32.81 45.05
CA CYS A 62 125.88 -33.19 45.87
C CYS A 62 125.45 -34.64 45.56
N GLU A 63 125.47 -35.08 44.29
CA GLU A 63 125.18 -36.48 43.93
C GLU A 63 126.22 -37.49 44.45
N LEU A 64 127.49 -37.09 44.60
CA LEU A 64 128.56 -37.98 45.08
C LEU A 64 128.56 -38.18 46.62
N ALA A 65 127.91 -37.30 47.37
CA ALA A 65 127.80 -37.39 48.83
C ALA A 65 127.05 -38.64 49.31
N ASP A 66 126.15 -39.19 48.49
CA ASP A 66 125.39 -40.43 48.75
C ASP A 66 126.28 -41.68 48.96
N SER A 67 127.57 -41.62 48.61
CA SER A 67 128.52 -42.73 48.74
C SER A 67 129.24 -42.83 50.10
N SER A 68 129.14 -41.81 50.95
CA SER A 68 129.76 -41.79 52.29
C SER A 68 128.72 -41.92 53.42
N VAL A 69 128.70 -43.11 54.04
CA VAL A 69 127.71 -43.55 55.05
C VAL A 69 127.60 -42.58 56.25
N ALA A 70 126.51 -41.80 56.35
CA ALA A 70 126.19 -41.02 57.56
C ALA A 70 124.67 -40.71 57.73
N SER A 71 123.93 -41.65 58.33
CA SER A 71 122.84 -41.42 59.31
C SER A 71 121.89 -40.20 59.15
N CYS A 72 120.80 -40.37 58.40
CA CYS A 72 119.54 -39.62 58.62
C CYS A 72 118.54 -40.44 59.43
N LEU A 73 118.76 -40.54 60.75
CA LEU A 73 117.74 -40.94 61.72
C LEU A 73 117.03 -39.68 62.23
N PRO A 74 115.68 -39.61 62.23
CA PRO A 74 114.97 -38.46 62.78
C PRO A 74 115.00 -38.51 64.33
N PRO A 75 115.50 -37.48 65.03
CA PRO A 75 115.19 -37.30 66.44
C PRO A 75 113.73 -36.82 66.54
N TYR A 76 112.85 -37.74 66.87
CA TYR A 76 111.48 -37.45 67.26
C TYR A 76 111.50 -36.83 68.66
N ASP A 77 111.57 -35.50 68.75
CA ASP A 77 111.11 -34.79 69.94
C ASP A 77 110.60 -33.37 69.61
N GLU A 78 109.52 -33.00 70.28
CA GLU A 78 108.72 -31.80 69.99
C GLU A 78 109.22 -30.62 70.84
N TYR A 79 109.17 -29.40 70.29
CA TYR A 79 109.45 -28.12 71.00
C TYR A 79 110.80 -28.00 71.73
N ARG A 80 111.92 -28.01 70.98
CA ARG A 80 113.15 -27.36 71.49
C ARG A 80 113.14 -25.86 71.18
N ILE A 81 112.64 -25.08 72.13
CA ILE A 81 112.68 -23.61 72.13
C ILE A 81 114.12 -23.13 71.92
N ILE A 82 114.34 -22.24 70.94
CA ILE A 82 115.59 -21.48 70.79
C ILE A 82 115.58 -20.37 71.86
N SER A 83 115.84 -20.76 73.10
CA SER A 83 116.05 -19.82 74.21
C SER A 83 117.54 -19.61 74.38
N GLU A 84 117.98 -18.37 74.16
CA GLU A 84 119.21 -17.74 74.66
C GLU A 84 120.41 -18.67 74.88
N ARG A 85 121.07 -19.11 73.80
CA ARG A 85 122.45 -19.60 73.94
C ARG A 85 123.42 -18.42 74.07
N SER A 86 123.44 -17.85 75.28
CA SER A 86 124.40 -16.81 75.68
C SER A 86 125.82 -17.24 75.32
N ASN A 87 126.57 -16.31 74.73
CA ASN A 87 127.99 -16.47 74.41
C ASN A 87 128.78 -16.96 75.63
N VAL A 88 129.35 -18.16 75.52
CA VAL A 88 130.50 -18.57 76.34
C VAL A 88 131.57 -19.04 75.38
N VAL A 89 132.62 -18.21 75.33
CA VAL A 89 133.91 -18.38 74.66
C VAL A 89 134.32 -19.83 74.48
N ASP A 90 134.44 -20.25 73.22
CA ASP A 90 135.56 -21.08 72.79
C ASP A 90 135.96 -20.65 71.35
N GLU A 91 136.92 -19.72 71.26
CA GLU A 91 137.48 -19.21 69.98
C GLU A 91 138.41 -20.25 69.32
N GLN A 92 137.96 -21.50 69.22
CA GLN A 92 138.78 -22.62 68.73
C GLN A 92 138.02 -23.45 67.70
N GLY A 93 138.11 -23.01 66.44
CA GLY A 93 137.67 -23.80 65.29
C GLY A 93 136.45 -23.24 64.57
N LEU A 94 136.58 -22.04 64.02
CA LEU A 94 135.91 -21.71 62.76
C LEU A 94 136.38 -22.71 61.69
N ARG A 95 135.73 -23.88 61.64
CA ARG A 95 135.80 -24.73 60.46
C ARG A 95 135.23 -23.90 59.31
N ALA A 96 136.09 -23.54 58.37
CA ALA A 96 135.66 -23.01 57.09
C ALA A 96 134.61 -23.98 56.53
N ASP A 97 133.35 -23.54 56.47
CA ASP A 97 132.28 -24.33 55.87
C ASP A 97 132.67 -24.60 54.41
N PRO A 98 132.95 -25.86 54.02
CA PRO A 98 133.43 -26.18 52.68
C PRO A 98 132.36 -25.93 51.61
N HIS A 99 131.10 -25.71 52.01
CA HIS A 99 129.98 -25.40 51.13
C HIS A 99 129.62 -23.91 51.09
N PHE A 100 130.21 -23.04 51.94
CA PHE A 100 129.93 -21.58 51.94
C PHE A 100 130.00 -20.98 50.52
N SER A 101 131.04 -21.29 49.76
CA SER A 101 131.20 -20.77 48.39
C SER A 101 130.24 -21.40 47.38
N ASP A 102 129.81 -22.64 47.61
CA ASP A 102 128.83 -23.31 46.74
C ASP A 102 127.43 -22.75 46.99
N ILE A 103 127.03 -22.60 48.26
CA ILE A 103 125.75 -21.98 48.66
C ILE A 103 125.70 -20.54 48.11
N TYR A 104 126.76 -19.75 48.26
CA TYR A 104 126.83 -18.39 47.69
C TYR A 104 126.60 -18.40 46.17
N VAL A 105 127.27 -19.31 45.45
CA VAL A 105 127.13 -19.45 43.99
C VAL A 105 125.73 -19.91 43.60
N LEU A 106 125.13 -20.84 44.34
CA LEU A 106 123.76 -21.30 44.09
C LEU A 106 122.74 -20.17 44.31
N ILE A 107 122.89 -19.32 45.34
CA ILE A 107 122.04 -18.12 45.52
C ILE A 107 122.17 -17.17 44.33
N GLU A 108 123.39 -16.94 43.84
CA GLU A 108 123.60 -16.13 42.62
C GLU A 108 122.96 -16.76 41.37
N MET A 109 122.88 -18.09 41.29
CA MET A 109 122.21 -18.81 40.20
C MET A 109 120.68 -18.73 40.25
N LEU A 110 120.06 -18.58 41.42
CA LEU A 110 118.62 -18.29 41.54
C LEU A 110 118.24 -16.97 40.83
N SER A 111 119.18 -16.04 40.72
CA SER A 111 118.99 -14.77 40.01
C SER A 111 119.11 -14.90 38.47
N ILE A 112 119.39 -16.11 37.95
CA ILE A 112 119.61 -16.38 36.52
C ILE A 112 118.45 -17.21 35.98
N PRO A 113 117.55 -16.66 35.12
CA PRO A 113 116.29 -17.31 34.75
C PRO A 113 116.41 -18.72 34.15
N PHE A 114 117.49 -19.04 33.44
CA PHE A 114 117.72 -20.35 32.81
C PHE A 114 118.45 -21.37 33.72
N LEU A 115 118.79 -20.98 34.96
CA LEU A 115 119.35 -21.87 35.98
C LEU A 115 118.52 -21.88 37.27
N ALA A 116 117.52 -21.01 37.41
CA ALA A 116 116.81 -20.81 38.67
C ALA A 116 116.04 -22.06 39.14
N VAL A 117 115.49 -22.85 38.22
CA VAL A 117 114.75 -24.08 38.53
C VAL A 117 115.73 -25.19 38.94
N GLU A 118 116.80 -25.38 38.17
CA GLU A 118 117.85 -26.35 38.40
C GLU A 118 118.62 -26.05 39.70
N ALA A 119 118.91 -24.77 39.97
CA ALA A 119 119.50 -24.33 41.23
C ALA A 119 118.56 -24.55 42.43
N SER A 120 117.25 -24.34 42.26
CA SER A 120 116.27 -24.64 43.32
C SER A 120 116.18 -26.14 43.63
N GLN A 121 116.27 -26.99 42.60
CA GLN A 121 116.32 -28.45 42.76
C GLN A 121 117.65 -28.93 43.37
N ALA A 122 118.78 -28.31 43.03
CA ALA A 122 120.07 -28.56 43.68
C ALA A 122 120.03 -28.15 45.17
N PHE A 123 119.41 -27.01 45.50
CA PHE A 123 119.13 -26.62 46.88
C PHE A 123 118.26 -27.64 47.61
N GLU A 124 117.16 -28.09 47.01
CA GLU A 124 116.27 -29.09 47.62
C GLU A 124 117.04 -30.38 47.95
N ARG A 125 117.84 -30.89 47.00
CA ARG A 125 118.67 -32.07 47.20
C ARG A 125 119.72 -31.88 48.29
N ALA A 126 120.46 -30.77 48.26
CA ALA A 126 121.52 -30.51 49.22
C ALA A 126 121.00 -30.27 50.65
N VAL A 127 119.80 -29.68 50.82
CA VAL A 127 119.09 -29.60 52.10
C VAL A 127 118.58 -30.97 52.54
N ALA A 128 118.00 -31.77 51.63
CA ALA A 128 117.52 -33.11 51.93
C ALA A 128 118.64 -34.08 52.38
N GLN A 129 119.85 -33.91 51.82
CA GLN A 129 121.07 -34.62 52.20
C GLN A 129 121.76 -34.04 53.46
N GLY A 130 121.29 -32.91 54.00
CA GLY A 130 121.90 -32.24 55.16
C GLY A 130 123.24 -31.54 54.88
N VAL A 131 123.58 -31.33 53.61
CA VAL A 131 124.77 -30.60 53.15
C VAL A 131 124.61 -29.09 53.33
N ILE A 132 123.38 -28.59 53.21
CA ILE A 132 123.00 -27.20 53.51
C ILE A 132 122.12 -27.21 54.77
N GLN A 133 122.51 -26.43 55.77
CA GLN A 133 121.87 -26.33 57.09
C GLN A 133 121.51 -24.87 57.41
N ASP A 134 120.62 -24.67 58.39
CA ASP A 134 120.09 -23.36 58.79
C ASP A 134 121.19 -22.35 59.14
N GLU A 135 122.25 -22.79 59.83
CA GLU A 135 123.39 -21.96 60.21
C GLU A 135 124.25 -21.57 58.99
N SER A 136 124.51 -22.53 58.08
CA SER A 136 125.27 -22.28 56.85
C SER A 136 124.55 -21.30 55.93
N ILE A 137 123.24 -21.46 55.74
CA ILE A 137 122.46 -20.54 54.90
C ILE A 137 122.35 -19.15 55.55
N ALA A 138 122.20 -19.06 56.88
CA ALA A 138 122.18 -17.77 57.58
C ALA A 138 123.47 -16.96 57.35
N ILE A 139 124.64 -17.58 57.56
CA ILE A 139 125.96 -16.92 57.37
C ILE A 139 126.14 -16.47 55.91
N VAL A 140 125.70 -17.27 54.94
CA VAL A 140 125.79 -16.90 53.52
C VAL A 140 124.81 -15.78 53.18
N LEU A 141 123.57 -15.83 53.68
CA LEU A 141 122.54 -14.80 53.45
C LEU A 141 122.95 -13.44 54.01
N GLU A 142 123.41 -13.39 55.27
CA GLU A 142 123.95 -12.17 55.87
C GLU A 142 125.11 -11.60 55.04
N ARG A 143 125.99 -12.47 54.52
CA ARG A 143 127.13 -12.07 53.70
C ARG A 143 126.77 -11.65 52.28
N CYS A 144 125.77 -12.26 51.66
CA CYS A 144 125.18 -11.83 50.39
C CYS A 144 124.60 -10.41 50.53
N HIS A 145 123.74 -10.22 51.53
CA HIS A 145 123.08 -8.96 51.83
C HIS A 145 124.11 -7.84 52.11
N ALA A 146 125.08 -8.09 52.99
CA ALA A 146 126.16 -7.14 53.29
C ALA A 146 127.07 -6.83 52.08
N ASN A 147 127.38 -7.82 51.24
CA ASN A 147 128.21 -7.62 50.05
C ASN A 147 127.49 -6.76 48.99
N ARG A 148 126.18 -6.94 48.82
CA ARG A 148 125.42 -6.21 47.79
C ARG A 148 125.03 -4.79 48.23
N LEU A 149 124.80 -4.57 49.54
CA LEU A 149 124.82 -3.21 50.14
C LEU A 149 126.16 -2.49 49.87
N SER A 150 127.28 -3.19 50.02
CA SER A 150 128.63 -2.65 49.74
C SER A 150 128.86 -2.33 48.25
N ILE A 151 128.26 -3.10 47.33
CA ILE A 151 128.35 -2.84 45.88
C ILE A 151 127.50 -1.63 45.48
N CYS A 152 126.25 -1.50 45.97
CA CYS A 152 125.41 -0.32 45.72
C CYS A 152 126.06 0.97 46.24
N SER A 153 126.67 0.95 47.43
CA SER A 153 127.35 2.13 47.98
C SER A 153 128.58 2.60 47.19
N ARG A 154 129.05 1.81 46.20
CA ARG A 154 130.23 2.11 45.38
C ARG A 154 129.92 2.52 43.94
N SER A 155 128.71 2.29 43.44
CA SER A 155 128.28 2.80 42.12
C SER A 155 128.05 4.32 42.11
N ASP A 156 127.74 4.92 43.27
CA ASP A 156 127.42 6.35 43.38
C ASP A 156 128.66 7.28 43.41
N ALA A 157 129.88 6.73 43.42
CA ALA A 157 131.10 7.46 43.71
C ALA A 157 132.05 7.71 42.50
N GLU A 158 131.82 7.09 41.34
CA GLU A 158 132.69 7.27 40.15
C GLU A 158 131.90 7.48 38.84
N SER A 159 131.53 8.73 38.55
CA SER A 159 131.33 9.19 37.17
C SER A 159 131.62 10.69 37.00
N PRO A 160 132.51 11.10 36.07
CA PRO A 160 132.66 12.49 35.68
C PRO A 160 132.06 12.78 34.30
N GLN A 161 130.98 13.57 34.32
CA GLN A 161 130.70 14.75 33.46
C GLN A 161 130.26 14.64 31.97
N TYR A 162 129.18 15.41 31.69
CA TYR A 162 128.65 15.94 30.40
C TYR A 162 127.95 14.94 29.42
N HIS A 163 126.86 15.29 28.71
CA HIS A 163 126.14 16.59 28.57
C HIS A 163 124.61 16.38 28.34
N GLU A 164 123.82 17.43 28.58
CA GLU A 164 122.34 17.49 28.44
C GLU A 164 121.82 17.34 26.99
N THR A 165 120.59 16.83 26.80
CA THR A 165 119.38 17.66 26.50
C THR A 165 118.07 16.86 26.38
N ASN A 166 117.00 17.39 27.01
CA ASN A 166 115.58 17.51 26.62
C ASN A 166 114.90 16.47 25.69
N ALA A 167 113.61 16.10 25.84
CA ALA A 167 112.60 16.25 26.90
C ALA A 167 111.35 15.38 26.58
N GLU A 168 110.53 15.09 27.60
CA GLU A 168 109.11 14.62 27.54
C GLU A 168 108.73 13.37 26.69
N ASP A 169 108.51 12.23 27.36
CA ASP A 169 107.32 11.37 27.12
C ASP A 169 107.01 10.46 28.34
N LYS A 170 105.72 10.15 28.55
CA LYS A 170 105.03 9.15 29.41
C LYS A 170 105.61 8.67 30.78
N PRO A 171 104.74 8.57 31.83
CA PRO A 171 105.07 7.92 33.10
C PRO A 171 104.93 6.39 32.98
N ASN A 172 105.82 5.74 32.21
CA ASN A 172 105.85 4.29 32.13
C ASN A 172 106.88 3.71 33.11
N GLU A 173 106.38 2.78 33.92
CA GLU A 173 107.08 1.60 34.46
C GLU A 173 108.54 1.46 34.04
N LEU A 174 109.44 1.78 34.97
CA LEU A 174 110.65 1.04 35.32
C LEU A 174 111.32 1.83 36.45
N VAL A 175 110.78 1.70 37.66
CA VAL A 175 111.57 1.93 38.87
C VAL A 175 112.83 1.11 38.68
N ALA A 176 113.99 1.79 38.71
CA ALA A 176 115.27 1.16 38.43
C ALA A 176 115.38 -0.12 39.25
N ALA A 177 115.64 -1.24 38.58
CA ALA A 177 115.81 -2.52 39.22
C ALA A 177 117.06 -2.46 40.10
N GLN A 178 116.89 -2.04 41.36
CA GLN A 178 117.73 -2.54 42.43
C GLN A 178 117.66 -4.06 42.32
N GLU A 179 118.82 -4.70 42.20
CA GLU A 179 118.93 -6.15 42.18
C GLU A 179 118.50 -6.66 43.55
N ASP A 180 117.20 -6.91 43.71
CA ASP A 180 116.58 -7.30 44.96
C ASP A 180 116.87 -8.76 45.29
N ASP A 181 117.85 -8.98 46.16
CA ASP A 181 118.28 -10.28 46.67
C ASP A 181 117.13 -11.08 47.28
N PHE A 182 116.17 -10.38 47.88
CA PHE A 182 115.05 -10.99 48.57
C PHE A 182 114.18 -11.81 47.62
N THR A 183 113.96 -11.32 46.39
CA THR A 183 113.02 -11.94 45.46
C THR A 183 113.44 -13.36 45.03
N PRO A 184 114.69 -13.62 44.58
CA PRO A 184 115.15 -14.98 44.30
C PRO A 184 115.11 -15.92 45.51
N ILE A 185 115.40 -15.43 46.72
CA ILE A 185 115.45 -16.26 47.93
C ILE A 185 114.04 -16.56 48.47
N LEU A 186 113.13 -15.59 48.39
CA LEU A 186 111.70 -15.81 48.68
C LEU A 186 111.12 -16.84 47.70
N HIS A 187 111.39 -16.70 46.40
CA HIS A 187 110.97 -17.68 45.40
C HIS A 187 111.55 -19.08 45.66
N LEU A 188 112.79 -19.19 46.15
CA LEU A 188 113.34 -20.47 46.62
C LEU A 188 112.52 -21.02 47.81
N ALA A 189 112.23 -20.21 48.83
CA ALA A 189 111.43 -20.65 49.98
C ALA A 189 110.02 -21.10 49.57
N GLU A 190 109.39 -20.42 48.62
CA GLU A 190 108.11 -20.80 48.03
C GLU A 190 108.20 -22.09 47.19
N THR A 191 109.28 -22.27 46.43
CA THR A 191 109.52 -23.51 45.66
C THR A 191 109.73 -24.70 46.60
N LEU A 192 110.60 -24.55 47.62
CA LEU A 192 110.91 -25.60 48.60
C LEU A 192 109.72 -25.92 49.53
N ALA A 193 108.79 -24.98 49.77
CA ALA A 193 107.56 -25.24 50.53
C ALA A 193 106.70 -26.36 49.91
N HIS A 194 106.79 -26.54 48.59
CA HIS A 194 106.09 -27.62 47.87
C HIS A 194 106.80 -28.99 47.99
N SER A 195 107.98 -29.05 48.60
CA SER A 195 108.72 -30.29 48.82
C SER A 195 107.91 -31.25 49.70
N ARG A 196 108.03 -32.55 49.40
CA ARG A 196 107.45 -33.64 50.20
C ARG A 196 108.40 -34.12 51.30
N ILE A 197 109.63 -33.62 51.36
CA ILE A 197 110.68 -34.09 52.25
C ILE A 197 110.59 -33.33 53.59
N PRO A 198 110.37 -34.00 54.75
CA PRO A 198 110.13 -33.30 56.01
C PRO A 198 111.27 -32.40 56.49
N CYS A 199 112.54 -32.77 56.26
CA CYS A 199 113.68 -31.90 56.61
C CYS A 199 113.73 -30.63 55.76
N VAL A 200 113.37 -30.70 54.48
CA VAL A 200 113.20 -29.51 53.63
C VAL A 200 112.07 -28.63 54.15
N GLN A 201 110.94 -29.21 54.56
CA GLN A 201 109.83 -28.45 55.16
C GLN A 201 110.21 -27.76 56.48
N VAL A 202 111.06 -28.37 57.31
CA VAL A 202 111.61 -27.74 58.53
C VAL A 202 112.57 -26.60 58.16
N PHE A 203 113.52 -26.84 57.25
CA PHE A 203 114.44 -25.84 56.71
C PHE A 203 113.70 -24.65 56.10
N VAL A 204 112.57 -24.86 55.42
CA VAL A 204 111.76 -23.76 54.84
C VAL A 204 111.16 -22.86 55.93
N ARG A 205 110.70 -23.41 57.06
CA ARG A 205 110.23 -22.59 58.19
C ARG A 205 111.38 -21.77 58.80
N ALA A 206 112.54 -22.38 58.97
CA ALA A 206 113.75 -21.69 59.41
C ALA A 206 114.19 -20.60 58.40
N LEU A 207 114.11 -20.88 57.09
CA LEU A 207 114.42 -19.93 56.02
C LEU A 207 113.45 -18.73 56.01
N TYR A 208 112.15 -18.94 56.22
CA TYR A 208 111.19 -17.84 56.38
C TYR A 208 111.49 -16.99 57.62
N ALA A 209 111.88 -17.60 58.75
CA ALA A 209 112.28 -16.85 59.95
C ALA A 209 113.62 -16.11 59.75
N LEU A 210 114.59 -16.70 59.06
CA LEU A 210 115.84 -16.05 58.67
C LEU A 210 115.59 -14.88 57.72
N LEU A 211 114.70 -15.03 56.73
CA LEU A 211 114.29 -13.95 55.83
C LEU A 211 113.65 -12.79 56.61
N LEU A 212 112.72 -13.08 57.51
CA LEU A 212 112.05 -12.10 58.39
C LEU A 212 113.03 -11.32 59.29
N LYS A 213 114.10 -11.99 59.72
CA LYS A 213 115.16 -11.45 60.60
C LYS A 213 116.23 -10.65 59.84
N ILE A 214 116.70 -11.15 58.71
CA ILE A 214 117.78 -10.54 57.91
C ILE A 214 117.22 -9.37 57.08
N TYR A 215 116.05 -9.52 56.46
CA TYR A 215 115.40 -8.47 55.69
C TYR A 215 114.44 -7.70 56.59
N ALA A 216 114.97 -6.65 57.20
CA ALA A 216 114.27 -5.86 58.21
C ALA A 216 113.24 -4.86 57.64
N ASP A 217 113.16 -4.70 56.32
CA ASP A 217 112.30 -3.72 55.67
C ASP A 217 110.84 -4.19 55.57
N ASP A 218 109.91 -3.25 55.80
CA ASP A 218 108.47 -3.53 55.81
C ASP A 218 107.96 -4.04 54.45
N THR A 219 108.62 -3.65 53.35
CA THR A 219 108.25 -4.08 52.00
C THR A 219 108.51 -5.56 51.74
N SER A 220 109.68 -6.08 52.12
CA SER A 220 110.03 -7.50 52.03
C SER A 220 109.17 -8.34 52.99
N ARG A 221 109.04 -7.88 54.23
CA ARG A 221 108.22 -8.54 55.26
C ARG A 221 106.74 -8.63 54.86
N CYS A 222 106.17 -7.53 54.36
CA CYS A 222 104.79 -7.53 53.87
C CYS A 222 104.62 -8.44 52.64
N ARG A 223 105.58 -8.46 51.70
CA ARG A 223 105.53 -9.32 50.51
C ARG A 223 105.49 -10.81 50.89
N MET A 224 106.36 -11.23 51.81
CA MET A 224 106.44 -12.61 52.30
C MET A 224 105.20 -13.02 53.09
N LEU A 225 104.77 -12.21 54.08
CA LEU A 225 103.59 -12.51 54.88
C LEU A 225 102.31 -12.53 54.03
N LYS A 226 102.19 -11.61 53.05
CA LYS A 226 101.09 -11.63 52.09
C LYS A 226 101.13 -12.90 51.23
N GLY A 227 102.29 -13.32 50.71
CA GLY A 227 102.41 -14.56 49.94
C GLY A 227 101.94 -15.79 50.71
N LEU A 228 102.30 -15.90 51.99
CA LEU A 228 101.82 -16.94 52.91
C LEU A 228 100.30 -16.88 53.12
N VAL A 229 99.73 -15.70 53.37
CA VAL A 229 98.28 -15.50 53.58
C VAL A 229 97.48 -15.76 52.30
N ASP A 230 97.94 -15.28 51.15
CA ASP A 230 97.27 -15.47 49.86
C ASP A 230 97.25 -16.97 49.48
N ARG A 231 98.31 -17.73 49.76
CA ARG A 231 98.30 -19.20 49.57
C ARG A 231 97.35 -19.91 50.55
N ALA A 232 97.43 -19.59 51.85
CA ALA A 232 96.58 -20.16 52.89
C ALA A 232 95.08 -19.86 52.70
N THR A 233 94.74 -18.76 52.00
CA THR A 233 93.35 -18.37 51.70
C THR A 233 92.91 -18.70 50.27
N SER A 234 93.80 -19.25 49.44
CA SER A 234 93.46 -19.65 48.06
C SER A 234 92.56 -20.89 48.04
N PRO A 235 91.54 -20.96 47.15
CA PRO A 235 90.59 -22.07 47.11
C PRO A 235 91.13 -23.30 46.34
N THR A 236 92.43 -23.59 46.43
CA THR A 236 93.05 -24.72 45.71
C THR A 236 93.04 -26.01 46.56
N ASP A 237 92.74 -27.15 45.93
CA ASP A 237 92.48 -28.47 46.56
C ASP A 237 93.64 -29.08 47.40
N ASN A 238 94.78 -28.39 47.55
CA ASN A 238 95.93 -28.87 48.31
C ASN A 238 95.79 -28.56 49.81
N CYS A 239 94.92 -29.28 50.52
CA CYS A 239 94.76 -29.15 51.99
C CYS A 239 96.11 -29.17 52.73
N ARG A 240 97.04 -30.05 52.33
CA ARG A 240 98.38 -30.19 52.93
C ARG A 240 99.29 -28.96 52.74
N GLY A 241 99.02 -28.11 51.74
CA GLY A 241 99.72 -26.85 51.53
C GLY A 241 99.15 -25.74 52.40
N VAL A 242 97.81 -25.64 52.48
CA VAL A 242 97.10 -24.71 53.36
C VAL A 242 97.50 -24.91 54.83
N ASP A 243 97.56 -26.16 55.29
CA ASP A 243 98.05 -26.50 56.63
C ASP A 243 99.51 -26.04 56.84
N PHE A 244 100.40 -26.22 55.86
CA PHE A 244 101.81 -25.82 55.97
C PHE A 244 102.02 -24.30 55.99
N ASP A 245 101.31 -23.54 55.15
CA ASP A 245 101.41 -22.07 55.14
C ASP A 245 100.80 -21.47 56.43
N LEU A 246 99.72 -22.06 56.97
CA LEU A 246 99.17 -21.70 58.28
C LEU A 246 100.11 -22.04 59.44
N ASP A 247 100.67 -23.25 59.48
CA ASP A 247 101.68 -23.66 60.46
C ASP A 247 102.91 -22.74 60.43
N THR A 248 103.31 -22.33 59.22
CA THR A 248 104.46 -21.42 59.02
C THR A 248 104.12 -20.01 59.50
N LEU A 249 102.93 -19.48 59.21
CA LEU A 249 102.46 -18.22 59.78
C LEU A 249 102.40 -18.29 61.32
N VAL A 250 101.88 -19.37 61.89
CA VAL A 250 101.85 -19.57 63.35
C VAL A 250 103.27 -19.64 63.93
N TYR A 251 104.20 -20.34 63.27
CA TYR A 251 105.60 -20.40 63.67
C TYR A 251 106.24 -19.00 63.70
N LEU A 252 106.09 -18.22 62.62
CA LEU A 252 106.62 -16.85 62.52
C LEU A 252 105.96 -15.88 63.52
N ILE A 253 104.66 -16.03 63.82
CA ILE A 253 103.94 -15.21 64.79
C ILE A 253 104.34 -15.56 66.23
N CYS A 254 104.53 -16.84 66.53
CA CYS A 254 105.03 -17.32 67.82
C CYS A 254 106.47 -16.86 68.10
N ASP A 255 107.28 -16.69 67.05
CA ASP A 255 108.62 -16.09 67.12
C ASP A 255 108.58 -14.56 67.35
N ILE A 256 107.42 -13.91 67.16
CA ILE A 256 107.27 -12.44 67.23
C ILE A 256 106.64 -11.92 68.53
N GLU A 257 105.45 -12.36 68.99
CA GLU A 257 104.91 -12.07 70.36
C GLU A 257 103.50 -12.63 70.66
N GLY A 258 103.15 -12.81 71.95
CA GLY A 258 102.03 -13.65 72.42
C GLY A 258 100.61 -13.03 72.55
N ILE A 259 100.24 -11.98 71.80
CA ILE A 259 98.93 -11.28 71.94
C ILE A 259 97.84 -11.82 70.97
N THR A 260 98.16 -12.83 70.16
CA THR A 260 97.34 -13.30 69.01
C THR A 260 95.96 -13.87 69.38
N LYS A 261 95.83 -14.54 70.53
CA LYS A 261 94.63 -15.34 70.86
C LYS A 261 93.36 -14.51 71.16
N PRO A 262 93.41 -13.41 71.95
CA PRO A 262 92.25 -12.52 72.12
C PRO A 262 91.75 -11.88 70.82
N VAL A 263 92.66 -11.44 69.94
CA VAL A 263 92.29 -10.80 68.66
C VAL A 263 91.54 -11.78 67.75
N LEU A 264 92.02 -13.02 67.63
CA LEU A 264 91.34 -14.06 66.85
C LEU A 264 89.94 -14.41 67.41
N ASN A 265 89.74 -14.35 68.72
CA ASN A 265 88.41 -14.55 69.32
C ASN A 265 87.45 -13.39 68.99
N MET A 266 87.91 -12.14 69.07
CA MET A 266 87.09 -10.99 68.67
C MET A 266 86.73 -11.02 67.18
N MET A 267 87.66 -11.44 66.31
CA MET A 267 87.39 -11.64 64.88
C MET A 267 86.37 -12.76 64.63
N ARG A 268 86.42 -13.85 65.41
CA ARG A 268 85.44 -14.94 65.36
C ARG A 268 84.03 -14.46 65.71
N GLU A 269 83.87 -13.73 66.81
CA GLU A 269 82.55 -13.23 67.26
C GLU A 269 81.92 -12.30 66.20
N VAL A 270 82.71 -11.41 65.60
CA VAL A 270 82.25 -10.53 64.50
C VAL A 270 81.88 -11.34 63.25
N ALA A 271 82.66 -12.37 62.90
CA ALA A 271 82.35 -13.24 61.77
C ALA A 271 81.09 -14.10 62.00
N GLU A 272 80.87 -14.59 63.22
CA GLU A 272 79.67 -15.34 63.59
C GLU A 272 78.41 -14.47 63.53
N LEU A 273 78.47 -13.24 64.05
CA LEU A 273 77.36 -12.28 63.95
C LEU A 273 77.03 -11.94 62.49
N ALA A 274 78.05 -11.60 61.69
CA ALA A 274 77.87 -11.31 60.25
C ALA A 274 77.29 -12.52 59.48
N ASN A 275 77.60 -13.75 59.91
CA ASN A 275 77.06 -14.96 59.30
C ASN A 275 75.58 -15.20 59.69
N VAL A 276 75.17 -14.84 60.90
CA VAL A 276 73.75 -14.84 61.33
C VAL A 276 72.96 -13.79 60.55
N ASP A 277 73.47 -12.56 60.43
CA ASP A 277 72.81 -11.49 59.65
C ASP A 277 72.67 -11.89 58.17
N ARG A 278 73.71 -12.49 57.59
CA ARG A 278 73.68 -13.03 56.23
C ARG A 278 72.62 -14.13 56.06
N ALA A 279 72.44 -15.01 57.06
CA ALA A 279 71.42 -16.05 57.04
C ALA A 279 70.00 -15.46 57.16
N ALA A 280 69.80 -14.46 58.03
CA ALA A 280 68.52 -13.76 58.17
C ALA A 280 68.12 -13.04 56.86
N LEU A 281 69.06 -12.31 56.25
CA LEU A 281 68.85 -11.65 54.95
C LEU A 281 68.57 -12.66 53.84
N TRP A 282 69.23 -13.83 53.84
CA TRP A 282 68.98 -14.88 52.86
C TRP A 282 67.56 -15.45 52.99
N HIS A 283 67.10 -15.76 54.21
CA HIS A 283 65.71 -16.20 54.43
C HIS A 283 64.68 -15.12 54.06
N GLN A 284 64.96 -13.85 54.33
CA GLN A 284 64.09 -12.74 53.93
C GLN A 284 64.05 -12.58 52.41
N LEU A 285 65.18 -12.77 51.72
CA LEU A 285 65.25 -12.77 50.25
C LEU A 285 64.39 -13.90 49.68
N CYS A 286 64.56 -15.14 50.15
CA CYS A 286 63.75 -16.27 49.67
C CYS A 286 62.25 -16.06 49.91
N ALA A 287 61.84 -15.59 51.09
CA ALA A 287 60.43 -15.29 51.36
C ALA A 287 59.87 -14.18 50.46
N SER A 288 60.69 -13.18 50.13
CA SER A 288 60.35 -12.12 49.17
C SER A 288 60.28 -12.65 47.73
N GLU A 289 61.15 -13.60 47.34
CA GLU A 289 61.12 -14.25 46.04
C GLU A 289 59.87 -15.12 45.87
N ASP A 290 59.50 -15.91 46.89
CA ASP A 290 58.27 -16.72 46.93
C ASP A 290 57.01 -15.85 46.83
N GLU A 291 56.95 -14.73 47.57
CA GLU A 291 55.85 -13.76 47.46
C GLU A 291 55.75 -13.17 46.05
N ASN A 292 56.88 -12.82 45.44
CA ASN A 292 56.92 -12.33 44.05
C ASN A 292 56.54 -13.40 43.03
N ILE A 293 56.83 -14.68 43.29
CA ILE A 293 56.36 -15.80 42.46
C ILE A 293 54.84 -15.90 42.58
N ARG A 294 54.28 -15.91 43.79
CA ARG A 294 52.82 -16.00 43.99
C ARG A 294 52.07 -14.84 43.33
N ILE A 295 52.55 -13.60 43.49
CA ILE A 295 51.96 -12.42 42.84
C ILE A 295 52.04 -12.54 41.30
N ARG A 296 53.16 -13.03 40.75
CA ARG A 296 53.28 -13.28 39.31
C ARG A 296 52.30 -14.34 38.83
N GLU A 297 52.19 -15.47 39.52
CA GLU A 297 51.25 -16.55 39.19
C GLU A 297 49.79 -16.11 39.27
N GLU A 298 49.41 -15.35 40.32
CA GLU A 298 48.07 -14.77 40.48
C GLU A 298 47.74 -13.80 39.34
N SER A 299 48.66 -12.87 39.02
CA SER A 299 48.48 -11.94 37.90
C SER A 299 48.39 -12.67 36.55
N GLN A 300 49.15 -13.76 36.35
CA GLN A 300 49.11 -14.56 35.14
C GLN A 300 47.80 -15.36 35.02
N ALA A 301 47.24 -15.83 36.14
CA ALA A 301 45.93 -16.47 36.19
C ALA A 301 44.80 -15.47 35.89
N GLU A 302 44.87 -14.25 36.42
CA GLU A 302 43.93 -13.17 36.14
C GLU A 302 43.98 -12.76 34.66
N ILE A 303 45.17 -12.51 34.10
CA ILE A 303 45.38 -12.25 32.66
C ILE A 303 44.77 -13.39 31.82
N SER A 304 45.00 -14.64 32.21
CA SER A 304 44.44 -15.81 31.52
C SER A 304 42.91 -15.88 31.60
N SER A 305 42.28 -15.32 32.65
CA SER A 305 40.82 -15.19 32.72
C SER A 305 40.30 -14.06 31.84
N ILE A 306 40.93 -12.89 31.90
CA ILE A 306 40.57 -11.73 31.08
C ILE A 306 40.69 -12.06 29.58
N VAL A 307 41.71 -12.82 29.18
CA VAL A 307 41.87 -13.30 27.79
C VAL A 307 40.70 -14.19 27.37
N ARG A 308 40.34 -15.21 28.18
CA ARG A 308 39.18 -16.08 27.90
C ARG A 308 37.86 -15.30 27.85
N GLU A 309 37.65 -14.36 28.76
CA GLU A 309 36.45 -13.52 28.80
C GLU A 309 36.36 -12.61 27.57
N LYS A 310 37.50 -12.03 27.15
CA LYS A 310 37.62 -11.27 25.90
C LYS A 310 37.30 -12.12 24.67
N GLU A 311 37.78 -13.36 24.60
CA GLU A 311 37.46 -14.30 23.51
C GLU A 311 35.96 -14.61 23.46
N ILE A 312 35.34 -14.89 24.60
CA ILE A 312 33.89 -15.12 24.71
C ILE A 312 33.10 -13.88 24.28
N LEU A 313 33.52 -12.68 24.70
CA LEU A 313 32.86 -11.43 24.30
C LEU A 313 33.02 -11.14 22.80
N LEU A 314 34.18 -11.40 22.20
CA LEU A 314 34.40 -11.28 20.76
C LEU A 314 33.53 -12.26 19.96
N GLN A 315 33.38 -13.51 20.43
CA GLN A 315 32.49 -14.47 19.79
C GLN A 315 31.02 -14.00 19.87
N ARG A 316 30.56 -13.56 21.04
CA ARG A 316 29.19 -13.05 21.21
C ARG A 316 28.93 -11.78 20.40
N LEU A 317 29.94 -10.93 20.20
CA LEU A 317 29.87 -9.77 19.32
C LEU A 317 29.70 -10.23 17.86
N SER A 318 30.54 -11.17 17.38
CA SER A 318 30.44 -11.76 16.05
C SER A 318 29.06 -12.39 15.79
N ASP A 319 28.53 -13.14 16.75
CA ASP A 319 27.19 -13.74 16.66
C ASP A 319 26.08 -12.67 16.61
N SER A 320 26.24 -11.58 17.36
CA SER A 320 25.35 -10.42 17.33
C SER A 320 25.42 -9.65 16.00
N GLU A 321 26.60 -9.51 15.40
CA GLU A 321 26.79 -8.89 14.09
C GLU A 321 26.21 -9.75 12.97
N ALA A 322 26.37 -11.08 13.04
CA ALA A 322 25.79 -12.03 12.11
C ALA A 322 24.25 -12.04 12.17
N THR A 323 23.66 -12.06 13.37
CA THR A 323 22.20 -11.99 13.55
C THR A 323 21.64 -10.64 13.12
N THR A 324 22.32 -9.53 13.42
CA THR A 324 21.95 -8.18 12.92
C THR A 324 21.98 -8.12 11.39
N SER A 325 23.01 -8.70 10.77
CA SER A 325 23.14 -8.76 9.31
C SER A 325 22.03 -9.59 8.67
N ARG A 326 21.63 -10.71 9.30
CA ARG A 326 20.49 -11.53 8.86
C ARG A 326 19.17 -10.78 8.97
N LEU A 327 18.87 -10.16 10.12
CA LEU A 327 17.65 -9.37 10.29
C LEU A 327 17.57 -8.20 9.30
N LYS A 328 18.71 -7.56 8.98
CA LYS A 328 18.79 -6.51 7.97
C LYS A 328 18.48 -7.01 6.55
N SER A 329 18.90 -8.23 6.20
CA SER A 329 18.59 -8.83 4.90
C SER A 329 17.14 -9.32 4.82
N GLU A 330 16.61 -9.91 5.89
CA GLU A 330 15.19 -10.28 6.04
C GLU A 330 14.28 -9.05 5.90
N MET A 331 14.55 -7.97 6.64
CA MET A 331 13.80 -6.70 6.56
C MET A 331 13.83 -6.09 5.14
N LYS A 332 14.97 -6.17 4.44
CA LYS A 332 15.05 -5.72 3.05
C LYS A 332 14.18 -6.59 2.14
N ALA A 333 14.29 -7.92 2.24
CA ALA A 333 13.49 -8.84 1.44
C ALA A 333 11.98 -8.66 1.67
N GLU A 334 11.59 -8.34 2.91
CA GLU A 334 10.19 -8.03 3.26
C GLU A 334 9.73 -6.69 2.67
N THR A 335 10.59 -5.67 2.70
CA THR A 335 10.33 -4.38 2.04
C THR A 335 10.18 -4.54 0.52
N ASP A 336 11.03 -5.37 -0.10
CA ASP A 336 10.98 -5.69 -1.52
C ASP A 336 9.77 -6.57 -1.88
N ARG A 337 9.25 -7.37 -0.94
CA ARG A 337 7.98 -8.13 -1.06
C ARG A 337 6.78 -7.20 -1.01
N PHE A 338 6.66 -6.42 0.05
CA PHE A 338 5.58 -5.46 0.24
C PHE A 338 5.49 -4.44 -0.91
N SER A 339 6.64 -4.00 -1.44
CA SER A 339 6.70 -3.10 -2.59
C SER A 339 6.13 -3.74 -3.87
N ARG A 340 6.33 -5.05 -4.07
CA ARG A 340 5.74 -5.80 -5.20
C ARG A 340 4.24 -6.02 -5.01
N GLU A 341 3.82 -6.46 -3.83
CA GLU A 341 2.39 -6.65 -3.51
C GLU A 341 1.60 -5.34 -3.64
N LYS A 342 2.16 -4.23 -3.13
CA LYS A 342 1.58 -2.89 -3.30
C LYS A 342 1.45 -2.49 -4.78
N LYS A 343 2.46 -2.82 -5.60
CA LYS A 343 2.42 -2.55 -7.04
C LYS A 343 1.34 -3.39 -7.71
N GLU A 344 1.29 -4.70 -7.45
CA GLU A 344 0.29 -5.62 -8.00
C GLU A 344 -1.13 -5.21 -7.62
N LEU A 345 -1.38 -4.86 -6.34
CA LEU A 345 -2.68 -4.34 -5.90
C LEU A 345 -3.05 -3.01 -6.58
N SER A 346 -2.07 -2.15 -6.84
CA SER A 346 -2.30 -0.90 -7.58
C SER A 346 -2.66 -1.16 -9.05
N GLU A 347 -2.03 -2.16 -9.69
CA GLU A 347 -2.34 -2.57 -11.06
C GLU A 347 -3.72 -3.24 -11.14
N GLN A 348 -4.07 -4.11 -10.17
CA GLN A 348 -5.40 -4.70 -10.04
C GLN A 348 -6.49 -3.64 -9.81
N MET A 349 -6.23 -2.64 -8.98
CA MET A 349 -7.18 -1.54 -8.73
C MET A 349 -7.40 -0.71 -9.99
N GLN A 350 -6.33 -0.37 -10.72
CA GLN A 350 -6.41 0.37 -11.99
C GLN A 350 -7.17 -0.43 -13.06
N GLU A 351 -7.02 -1.75 -13.11
CA GLU A 351 -7.76 -2.63 -14.01
C GLU A 351 -9.26 -2.70 -13.64
N ILE A 352 -9.59 -2.77 -12.35
CA ILE A 352 -11.00 -2.70 -11.90
C ILE A 352 -11.62 -1.32 -12.22
N GLU A 353 -10.86 -0.24 -12.04
CA GLU A 353 -11.28 1.12 -12.43
C GLU A 353 -11.53 1.22 -13.94
N SER A 354 -10.66 0.64 -14.77
CA SER A 354 -10.81 0.63 -16.24
C SER A 354 -12.06 -0.15 -16.67
N GLN A 355 -12.31 -1.31 -16.07
CA GLN A 355 -13.50 -2.13 -16.31
C GLN A 355 -14.79 -1.43 -15.88
N LEU A 356 -14.77 -0.73 -14.73
CA LEU A 356 -15.92 0.06 -14.27
C LEU A 356 -16.22 1.24 -15.20
N GLU A 357 -15.19 1.93 -15.71
CA GLU A 357 -15.38 3.05 -16.63
C GLU A 357 -15.86 2.58 -18.02
N TRP A 358 -15.41 1.41 -18.48
CA TRP A 358 -15.96 0.75 -19.66
C TRP A 358 -17.44 0.40 -19.48
N LEU A 359 -17.82 -0.22 -18.34
CA LEU A 359 -19.21 -0.54 -18.03
C LEU A 359 -20.10 0.71 -17.89
N ARG A 360 -19.57 1.82 -17.35
CA ARG A 360 -20.28 3.12 -17.33
C ARG A 360 -20.53 3.61 -18.76
N SER A 361 -19.49 3.61 -19.60
CA SER A 361 -19.57 4.05 -21.00
C SER A 361 -20.61 3.25 -21.78
N GLU A 362 -20.59 1.92 -21.67
CA GLU A 362 -21.57 1.03 -22.31
C GLU A 362 -23.01 1.34 -21.86
N ARG A 363 -23.22 1.58 -20.55
CA ARG A 363 -24.54 1.97 -20.04
C ARG A 363 -24.97 3.36 -20.51
N ASP A 364 -24.06 4.32 -20.56
CA ASP A 364 -24.37 5.68 -21.03
C ASP A 364 -24.68 5.72 -22.52
N ASP A 365 -24.05 4.85 -23.32
CA ASP A 365 -24.34 4.65 -24.73
C ASP A 365 -25.74 4.02 -24.95
N GLU A 366 -26.10 2.98 -24.19
CA GLU A 366 -27.46 2.39 -24.24
C GLU A 366 -28.52 3.37 -23.71
N ILE A 367 -28.23 4.15 -22.66
CA ILE A 367 -29.11 5.25 -22.18
C ILE A 367 -29.31 6.29 -23.29
N ARG A 368 -28.25 6.68 -24.01
CA ARG A 368 -28.33 7.64 -25.11
C ARG A 368 -29.18 7.11 -26.26
N LYS A 369 -29.02 5.83 -26.61
CA LYS A 369 -29.83 5.10 -27.61
C LYS A 369 -31.30 5.04 -27.20
N LEU A 370 -31.62 4.53 -26.01
CA LEU A 370 -32.99 4.44 -25.49
C LEU A 370 -33.64 5.83 -25.34
N SER A 371 -32.87 6.86 -24.98
CA SER A 371 -33.36 8.24 -24.95
C SER A 371 -33.68 8.77 -26.36
N GLY A 372 -32.89 8.39 -27.37
CA GLY A 372 -33.16 8.69 -28.78
C GLY A 372 -34.42 8.00 -29.28
N GLU A 373 -34.56 6.69 -29.04
CA GLU A 373 -35.74 5.90 -29.39
C GLU A 373 -37.01 6.44 -28.71
N LYS A 374 -36.93 6.76 -27.41
CA LYS A 374 -38.02 7.39 -26.66
C LYS A 374 -38.47 8.70 -27.30
N LYS A 375 -37.52 9.56 -27.71
CA LYS A 375 -37.84 10.83 -28.38
C LYS A 375 -38.56 10.58 -29.72
N VAL A 376 -38.03 9.68 -30.55
CA VAL A 376 -38.65 9.32 -31.84
C VAL A 376 -40.07 8.76 -31.66
N LEU A 377 -40.30 7.94 -30.63
CA LEU A 377 -41.64 7.43 -30.31
C LEU A 377 -42.57 8.53 -29.78
N GLN A 378 -42.06 9.47 -28.99
CA GLN A 378 -42.82 10.62 -28.48
C GLN A 378 -43.21 11.57 -29.63
N ASP A 379 -42.30 11.86 -30.56
CA ASP A 379 -42.58 12.69 -31.74
C ASP A 379 -43.65 12.02 -32.62
N ARG A 380 -43.53 10.71 -32.89
CA ARG A 380 -44.55 9.92 -33.62
C ARG A 380 -45.91 9.88 -32.93
N LEU A 381 -45.94 9.80 -31.59
CA LEU A 381 -47.19 9.86 -30.82
C LEU A 381 -47.85 11.24 -30.99
N HIS A 382 -47.07 12.31 -30.88
CA HIS A 382 -47.58 13.67 -31.05
C HIS A 382 -48.14 13.91 -32.45
N ASP A 383 -47.46 13.45 -33.50
CA ASP A 383 -47.97 13.49 -34.88
C ASP A 383 -49.30 12.72 -35.02
N ALA A 384 -49.42 11.55 -34.39
CA ALA A 384 -50.65 10.77 -34.40
C ALA A 384 -51.79 11.46 -33.63
N GLU A 385 -51.50 12.14 -32.51
CA GLU A 385 -52.47 12.96 -31.76
C GLU A 385 -52.96 14.17 -32.58
N ILE A 386 -52.07 14.81 -33.34
CA ILE A 386 -52.40 15.88 -34.29
C ILE A 386 -53.30 15.34 -35.40
N GLN A 387 -52.93 14.23 -36.04
CA GLN A 387 -53.73 13.59 -37.09
C GLN A 387 -55.12 13.19 -36.59
N LEU A 388 -55.20 12.61 -35.39
CA LEU A 388 -56.46 12.22 -34.76
C LEU A 388 -57.33 13.43 -34.40
N SER A 389 -56.71 14.54 -33.96
CA SER A 389 -57.40 15.81 -33.69
C SER A 389 -57.94 16.45 -34.97
N GLN A 390 -57.16 16.43 -36.06
CA GLN A 390 -57.61 16.84 -37.38
C GLN A 390 -58.77 15.97 -37.87
N LEU A 391 -58.67 14.63 -37.76
CA LEU A 391 -59.73 13.71 -38.15
C LEU A 391 -61.02 13.93 -37.34
N LYS A 392 -60.92 14.13 -36.02
CA LYS A 392 -62.05 14.52 -35.16
C LYS A 392 -62.68 15.83 -35.61
N SER A 393 -61.89 16.85 -35.98
CA SER A 393 -62.44 18.12 -36.50
C SER A 393 -63.20 17.91 -37.81
N ARG A 394 -62.58 17.24 -38.80
CA ARG A 394 -63.22 16.90 -40.09
C ARG A 394 -64.52 16.12 -39.89
N LYS A 395 -64.53 15.12 -39.00
CA LYS A 395 -65.74 14.34 -38.68
C LYS A 395 -66.84 15.18 -38.01
N ARG A 396 -66.49 16.14 -37.14
CA ARG A 396 -67.48 17.08 -36.57
C ARG A 396 -68.06 18.02 -37.62
N ASP A 397 -67.26 18.54 -38.53
CA ASP A 397 -67.73 19.48 -39.55
C ASP A 397 -68.51 18.77 -40.66
N GLU A 398 -68.15 17.53 -41.01
CA GLU A 398 -68.96 16.63 -41.83
C GLU A 398 -70.31 16.36 -41.18
N LEU A 399 -70.33 16.00 -39.89
CA LEU A 399 -71.58 15.78 -39.14
C LEU A 399 -72.45 17.04 -39.10
N LYS A 400 -71.86 18.24 -38.90
CA LYS A 400 -72.60 19.51 -39.01
C LYS A 400 -73.19 19.71 -40.41
N ARG A 401 -72.49 19.34 -41.49
CA ARG A 401 -73.01 19.44 -42.86
C ARG A 401 -74.18 18.49 -43.07
N VAL A 402 -74.02 17.21 -42.73
CA VAL A 402 -75.06 16.18 -42.81
C VAL A 402 -76.30 16.55 -41.98
N VAL A 403 -76.13 17.13 -40.78
CA VAL A 403 -77.26 17.62 -39.97
C VAL A 403 -77.97 18.80 -40.63
N LYS A 404 -77.24 19.77 -41.22
CA LYS A 404 -77.84 20.87 -41.99
C LYS A 404 -78.61 20.36 -43.20
N GLU A 405 -78.04 19.41 -43.95
CA GLU A 405 -78.68 18.79 -45.12
C GLU A 405 -79.93 18.01 -44.73
N LYS A 406 -79.86 17.18 -43.66
CA LYS A 406 -81.01 16.48 -43.10
C LYS A 406 -82.13 17.45 -42.71
N ASN A 407 -81.81 18.55 -42.02
CA ASN A 407 -82.80 19.53 -41.60
C ASN A 407 -83.41 20.27 -42.82
N ALA A 408 -82.61 20.62 -43.82
CA ALA A 408 -83.11 21.21 -45.07
C ALA A 408 -84.01 20.25 -45.86
N LEU A 409 -83.69 18.94 -45.88
CA LEU A 409 -84.57 17.92 -46.45
C LEU A 409 -85.86 17.74 -45.64
N ALA A 410 -85.80 17.81 -44.30
CA ALA A 410 -86.97 17.73 -43.45
C ALA A 410 -87.95 18.91 -43.66
N GLU A 411 -87.45 20.15 -43.76
CA GLU A 411 -88.32 21.30 -44.07
C GLU A 411 -88.84 21.28 -45.51
N ARG A 412 -88.08 20.76 -46.50
CA ARG A 412 -88.61 20.48 -47.84
C ARG A 412 -89.71 19.44 -47.82
N LEU A 413 -89.54 18.34 -47.08
CA LEU A 413 -90.53 17.27 -46.93
C LEU A 413 -91.81 17.82 -46.31
N LYS A 414 -91.71 18.51 -45.17
CA LYS A 414 -92.83 19.17 -44.49
C LYS A 414 -93.55 20.18 -45.38
N SER A 415 -92.82 20.93 -46.21
CA SER A 415 -93.40 21.84 -47.21
C SER A 415 -94.15 21.09 -48.32
N ALA A 416 -93.60 19.98 -48.79
CA ALA A 416 -94.24 19.11 -49.79
C ALA A 416 -95.48 18.38 -49.22
N GLU A 417 -95.44 17.93 -47.97
CA GLU A 417 -96.58 17.35 -47.25
C GLU A 417 -97.68 18.38 -47.01
N ALA A 418 -97.33 19.61 -46.65
CA ALA A 418 -98.29 20.71 -46.53
C ALA A 418 -98.91 21.09 -47.89
N ALA A 419 -98.13 21.08 -48.98
CA ALA A 419 -98.63 21.28 -50.33
C ALA A 419 -99.58 20.15 -50.76
N ARG A 420 -99.20 18.88 -50.51
CA ARG A 420 -100.07 17.71 -50.74
C ARG A 420 -101.39 17.85 -49.97
N LYS A 421 -101.34 18.22 -48.69
CA LYS A 421 -102.54 18.43 -47.87
C LYS A 421 -103.46 19.52 -48.43
N ARG A 422 -102.91 20.62 -48.96
CA ARG A 422 -103.71 21.65 -49.66
C ARG A 422 -104.37 21.10 -50.92
N PHE A 423 -103.67 20.31 -51.72
CA PHE A 423 -104.27 19.63 -52.87
C PHE A 423 -105.34 18.62 -52.46
N ASP A 424 -105.15 17.87 -51.37
CA ASP A 424 -106.17 16.97 -50.81
C ASP A 424 -107.41 17.75 -50.33
N GLU A 425 -107.22 18.94 -49.72
CA GLU A 425 -108.29 19.86 -49.30
C GLU A 425 -108.98 20.53 -50.51
N GLU A 426 -108.27 20.78 -51.61
CA GLU A 426 -108.83 21.25 -52.89
C GLU A 426 -109.63 20.16 -53.59
N LEU A 427 -109.13 18.93 -53.66
CA LEU A 427 -109.85 17.78 -54.20
C LEU A 427 -111.15 17.52 -53.42
N LYS A 428 -111.12 17.66 -52.08
CA LYS A 428 -112.34 17.60 -51.25
C LYS A 428 -113.32 18.73 -51.56
N ARG A 429 -112.84 19.97 -51.74
CA ARG A 429 -113.68 21.10 -52.16
C ARG A 429 -114.32 20.86 -53.53
N TYR A 430 -113.55 20.41 -54.51
CA TYR A 430 -114.07 20.02 -55.83
C TYR A 430 -115.12 18.91 -55.73
N ALA A 431 -114.88 17.87 -54.91
CA ALA A 431 -115.86 16.80 -54.69
C ALA A 431 -117.18 17.35 -54.11
N THR A 432 -117.12 18.22 -53.11
CA THR A 432 -118.33 18.86 -52.56
C THR A 432 -119.00 19.81 -53.56
N GLU A 433 -118.24 20.57 -54.35
CA GLU A 433 -118.79 21.44 -55.40
C GLU A 433 -119.49 20.61 -56.49
N THR A 434 -118.91 19.48 -56.90
CA THR A 434 -119.55 18.55 -57.84
C THR A 434 -120.82 17.93 -57.27
N MET A 435 -120.86 17.57 -55.98
CA MET A 435 -122.09 17.10 -55.35
C MET A 435 -123.17 18.19 -55.32
N THR A 436 -122.85 19.42 -54.91
CA THR A 436 -123.85 20.51 -54.90
C THR A 436 -124.32 20.91 -56.30
N ARG A 437 -123.45 20.85 -57.33
CA ARG A 437 -123.87 20.99 -58.73
C ARG A 437 -124.83 19.88 -59.16
N GLU A 438 -124.58 18.66 -58.73
CA GLU A 438 -125.42 17.50 -59.05
C GLU A 438 -126.77 17.54 -58.33
N GLU A 439 -126.81 17.99 -57.07
CA GLU A 439 -128.03 18.27 -56.32
C GLU A 439 -128.87 19.38 -57.00
N VAL A 440 -128.22 20.45 -57.48
CA VAL A 440 -128.89 21.50 -58.27
C VAL A 440 -129.38 20.99 -59.64
N ARG A 441 -128.59 20.14 -60.32
CA ARG A 441 -128.99 19.49 -61.58
C ARG A 441 -130.23 18.62 -61.36
N GLN A 442 -130.24 17.80 -60.31
CA GLN A 442 -131.36 16.94 -59.95
C GLN A 442 -132.61 17.76 -59.59
N SER A 443 -132.45 18.84 -58.82
CA SER A 443 -133.56 19.75 -58.49
C SER A 443 -134.14 20.45 -59.71
N LEU A 444 -133.31 20.82 -60.69
CA LEU A 444 -133.77 21.37 -61.97
C LEU A 444 -134.50 20.31 -62.82
N GLU A 445 -134.02 19.06 -62.83
CA GLU A 445 -134.69 17.96 -63.53
C GLU A 445 -136.04 17.59 -62.91
N ASP A 446 -136.16 17.63 -61.58
CA ASP A 446 -137.43 17.42 -60.88
C ASP A 446 -138.42 18.57 -61.16
N GLU A 447 -137.95 19.83 -61.20
CA GLU A 447 -138.76 21.00 -61.55
C GLU A 447 -139.22 20.97 -63.03
N VAL A 448 -138.35 20.56 -63.97
CA VAL A 448 -138.72 20.31 -65.37
C VAL A 448 -139.80 19.21 -65.46
N ARG A 449 -139.67 18.14 -64.66
CA ARG A 449 -140.67 17.05 -64.61
C ARG A 449 -142.03 17.57 -64.12
N ARG A 450 -142.03 18.41 -63.07
CA ARG A 450 -143.23 19.06 -62.51
C ARG A 450 -143.88 20.01 -63.51
N LEU A 451 -143.10 20.83 -64.21
CA LEU A 451 -143.58 21.72 -65.27
C LEU A 451 -144.18 20.92 -66.43
N THR A 452 -143.53 19.84 -66.87
CA THR A 452 -144.05 18.94 -67.92
C THR A 452 -145.42 18.36 -67.55
N GLN A 453 -145.60 17.90 -66.30
CA GLN A 453 -146.89 17.42 -65.81
C GLN A 453 -147.95 18.52 -65.78
N THR A 454 -147.58 19.73 -65.37
CA THR A 454 -148.49 20.90 -65.32
C THR A 454 -148.93 21.31 -66.74
N VAL A 455 -147.99 21.36 -67.69
CA VAL A 455 -148.29 21.63 -69.11
C VAL A 455 -149.27 20.58 -69.65
N GLY A 456 -149.01 19.29 -69.43
CA GLY A 456 -149.90 18.21 -69.88
C GLY A 456 -151.32 18.30 -69.28
N GLN A 457 -151.48 18.79 -68.06
CA GLN A 457 -152.80 19.10 -67.49
C GLN A 457 -153.48 20.26 -68.21
N THR A 458 -152.77 21.39 -68.42
CA THR A 458 -153.34 22.55 -69.14
C THR A 458 -153.66 22.27 -70.61
N GLU A 459 -152.91 21.39 -71.28
CA GLU A 459 -153.24 20.91 -72.64
C GLU A 459 -154.49 20.02 -72.65
N GLY A 460 -154.75 19.28 -71.56
CA GLY A 460 -156.01 18.54 -71.36
C GLY A 460 -157.21 19.47 -71.23
N GLU A 461 -157.13 20.47 -70.33
CA GLU A 461 -158.18 21.48 -70.14
C GLU A 461 -158.44 22.29 -71.42
N LYS A 462 -157.38 22.66 -72.15
CA LYS A 462 -157.49 23.32 -73.45
C LYS A 462 -158.29 22.49 -74.45
N ARG A 463 -157.99 21.19 -74.56
CA ARG A 463 -158.66 20.28 -75.49
C ARG A 463 -160.16 20.12 -75.16
N GLU A 464 -160.49 20.03 -73.87
CA GLU A 464 -161.89 19.98 -73.40
C GLU A 464 -162.65 21.28 -73.72
N LYS A 465 -161.99 22.44 -73.58
CA LYS A 465 -162.52 23.75 -74.00
C LYS A 465 -162.72 23.85 -75.51
N GLU A 466 -161.77 23.39 -76.33
CA GLU A 466 -161.89 23.36 -77.79
C GLU A 466 -163.08 22.48 -78.23
N GLU A 467 -163.27 21.33 -77.59
CA GLU A 467 -164.43 20.46 -77.82
C GLU A 467 -165.76 21.13 -77.40
N GLN A 468 -165.72 22.01 -76.39
CA GLN A 468 -166.85 22.82 -75.93
C GLN A 468 -167.21 23.93 -76.93
N VAL A 469 -166.21 24.51 -77.61
CA VAL A 469 -166.41 25.48 -78.71
C VAL A 469 -167.03 24.79 -79.92
N ALA A 470 -166.51 23.64 -80.35
CA ALA A 470 -167.08 22.88 -81.48
C ALA A 470 -168.56 22.49 -81.27
N ARG A 471 -168.96 22.20 -80.01
CA ARG A 471 -170.37 21.98 -79.65
C ARG A 471 -171.24 23.24 -79.76
N CYS A 472 -170.67 24.42 -79.54
CA CYS A 472 -171.39 25.70 -79.70
C CYS A 472 -171.51 26.10 -81.17
N GLU A 473 -170.46 25.88 -81.97
CA GLU A 473 -170.47 26.14 -83.42
C GLU A 473 -171.59 25.35 -84.11
N ALA A 474 -171.67 24.03 -83.89
CA ALA A 474 -172.73 23.19 -84.44
C ALA A 474 -174.16 23.58 -83.99
N TYR A 475 -174.31 24.25 -82.84
CA TYR A 475 -175.60 24.78 -82.38
C TYR A 475 -175.97 26.07 -83.11
N ILE A 476 -174.99 26.93 -83.42
CA ILE A 476 -175.18 28.16 -84.19
C ILE A 476 -175.60 27.82 -85.62
N ASP A 477 -174.88 26.92 -86.30
CA ASP A 477 -175.23 26.46 -87.65
C ASP A 477 -176.68 25.93 -87.73
N GLY A 478 -177.09 25.15 -86.73
CA GLY A 478 -178.44 24.61 -86.61
C GLY A 478 -179.53 25.65 -86.28
N MET A 479 -179.15 26.84 -85.82
CA MET A 479 -180.03 27.99 -85.61
C MET A 479 -180.09 28.88 -86.87
N GLU A 480 -178.98 29.10 -87.56
CA GLU A 480 -178.94 29.85 -88.83
C GLU A 480 -179.76 29.16 -89.92
N ALA A 481 -179.69 27.83 -90.03
CA ALA A 481 -180.52 27.06 -90.95
C ALA A 481 -182.04 27.24 -90.71
N LYS A 482 -182.46 27.43 -89.45
CA LYS A 482 -183.86 27.71 -89.09
C LYS A 482 -184.26 29.15 -89.39
N LEU A 483 -183.32 30.10 -89.23
CA LEU A 483 -183.53 31.50 -89.57
C LEU A 483 -183.80 31.66 -91.07
N GLN A 484 -182.95 31.08 -91.92
CA GLN A 484 -183.12 31.12 -93.39
C GLN A 484 -184.45 30.50 -93.85
N ALA A 485 -184.90 29.41 -93.22
CA ALA A 485 -186.19 28.81 -93.51
C ALA A 485 -187.38 29.76 -93.17
N CYS A 486 -187.25 30.57 -92.13
CA CYS A 486 -188.25 31.58 -91.78
C CYS A 486 -188.21 32.78 -92.75
N GLU A 487 -187.03 33.23 -93.17
CA GLU A 487 -186.88 34.32 -94.15
C GLU A 487 -187.52 33.97 -95.50
N GLN A 488 -187.35 32.72 -95.98
CA GLN A 488 -188.00 32.23 -97.20
C GLN A 488 -189.53 32.16 -97.09
N TYR A 489 -190.06 31.86 -95.90
CA TYR A 489 -191.51 31.85 -95.62
C TYR A 489 -192.10 33.27 -95.61
N ILE A 490 -191.37 34.25 -95.06
CA ILE A 490 -191.76 35.66 -95.10
C ILE A 490 -191.81 36.17 -96.54
N HIS A 491 -190.79 35.89 -97.36
CA HIS A 491 -190.75 36.30 -98.77
C HIS A 491 -191.93 35.75 -99.59
N THR A 492 -192.44 34.55 -99.26
CA THR A 492 -193.63 33.98 -99.94
C THR A 492 -194.94 34.64 -99.47
N LEU A 493 -195.03 35.03 -98.21
CA LEU A 493 -196.15 35.80 -97.65
C LEU A 493 -196.21 37.23 -98.24
N GLU A 494 -195.08 37.91 -98.35
CA GLU A 494 -194.99 39.26 -98.92
C GLU A 494 -195.40 39.29 -100.39
N ALA A 495 -194.97 38.30 -101.18
CA ALA A 495 -195.39 38.15 -102.58
C ALA A 495 -196.91 37.98 -102.73
N SER A 496 -197.53 37.18 -101.85
CA SER A 496 -199.00 36.98 -101.85
C SER A 496 -199.76 38.25 -101.44
N LEU A 497 -199.23 39.05 -100.51
CA LEU A 497 -199.85 40.31 -100.09
C LEU A 497 -199.79 41.37 -101.21
N GLN A 498 -198.67 41.43 -101.92
CA GLN A 498 -198.45 42.36 -103.04
C GLN A 498 -199.46 42.14 -104.19
N GLU A 499 -199.79 40.88 -104.49
CA GLU A 499 -200.78 40.51 -105.50
C GLU A 499 -202.19 41.02 -105.13
N GLU A 500 -202.63 40.79 -103.89
CA GLU A 500 -203.99 41.16 -103.48
C GLU A 500 -204.15 42.68 -103.23
N MET A 501 -203.09 43.36 -102.78
CA MET A 501 -203.05 44.84 -102.76
C MET A 501 -203.25 45.43 -104.16
N SER A 502 -202.65 44.81 -105.19
CA SER A 502 -202.76 45.26 -106.59
C SER A 502 -204.19 45.08 -107.13
N ARG A 503 -204.92 44.07 -106.66
CA ARG A 503 -206.26 43.70 -107.14
C ARG A 503 -207.37 44.65 -106.65
N HIS A 504 -207.21 45.26 -105.47
CA HIS A 504 -208.21 46.13 -104.86
C HIS A 504 -208.00 47.63 -105.06
N ALA A 505 -206.85 48.06 -105.60
CA ALA A 505 -206.51 49.46 -105.83
C ALA A 505 -207.60 50.32 -106.53
N PRO A 506 -208.35 49.82 -107.55
CA PRO A 506 -209.46 50.52 -108.18
C PRO A 506 -210.52 51.11 -107.23
N LEU A 507 -210.81 50.43 -106.12
CA LEU A 507 -211.86 50.84 -105.17
C LEU A 507 -211.45 52.07 -104.34
N TYR A 508 -210.15 52.35 -104.24
CA TYR A 508 -209.60 53.49 -103.49
C TYR A 508 -209.20 54.65 -104.41
N GLY A 509 -209.65 54.64 -105.67
CA GLY A 509 -209.40 55.71 -106.64
C GLY A 509 -208.03 55.62 -107.34
N ALA A 510 -207.24 54.58 -107.09
CA ALA A 510 -205.96 54.35 -107.75
C ALA A 510 -206.12 53.40 -108.95
N GLY A 511 -205.53 53.74 -110.10
CA GLY A 511 -205.60 52.91 -111.31
C GLY A 511 -206.93 52.97 -112.08
N LEU A 512 -207.78 53.98 -111.81
CA LEU A 512 -209.06 54.19 -112.53
C LEU A 512 -208.88 54.32 -114.06
N GLU A 513 -207.70 54.74 -114.51
CA GLU A 513 -207.31 54.89 -115.92
C GLU A 513 -207.27 53.56 -116.70
N ALA A 514 -207.17 52.42 -115.99
CA ALA A 514 -207.15 51.08 -116.58
C ALA A 514 -208.54 50.40 -116.62
N LEU A 515 -209.59 51.06 -116.12
CA LEU A 515 -210.94 50.52 -116.02
C LEU A 515 -211.80 50.94 -117.22
N SER A 516 -212.68 50.06 -117.68
CA SER A 516 -213.66 50.41 -118.71
C SER A 516 -214.75 51.33 -118.15
N MET A 517 -215.43 52.10 -119.01
CA MET A 517 -216.51 52.99 -118.58
C MET A 517 -217.64 52.28 -117.80
N LYS A 518 -217.86 50.99 -118.06
CA LYS A 518 -218.87 50.17 -117.35
C LYS A 518 -218.45 49.85 -115.91
N GLU A 519 -217.15 49.69 -115.68
CA GLU A 519 -216.57 49.50 -114.34
C GLU A 519 -216.52 50.84 -113.59
N LEU A 520 -216.22 51.94 -114.30
CA LEU A 520 -216.27 53.30 -113.75
C LEU A 520 -217.70 53.72 -113.33
N GLU A 521 -218.73 53.39 -114.13
CA GLU A 521 -220.15 53.52 -113.75
C GLU A 521 -220.51 52.67 -112.52
N THR A 522 -219.85 51.54 -112.31
CA THR A 522 -220.13 50.65 -111.18
C THR A 522 -219.50 51.21 -109.90
N ILE A 523 -218.26 51.70 -109.97
CA ILE A 523 -217.59 52.41 -108.87
C ILE A 523 -218.33 53.73 -108.53
N SER A 524 -218.85 54.44 -109.53
CA SER A 524 -219.71 55.61 -109.35
C SER A 524 -220.99 55.25 -108.58
N ARG A 525 -221.67 54.15 -108.98
CA ARG A 525 -222.86 53.63 -108.28
C ARG A 525 -222.59 53.29 -106.82
N ILE A 526 -221.45 52.66 -106.53
CA ILE A 526 -221.06 52.28 -105.17
C ILE A 526 -220.85 53.53 -104.30
N HIS A 527 -220.19 54.57 -104.82
CA HIS A 527 -220.05 55.84 -104.12
C HIS A 527 -221.38 56.57 -103.91
N GLU A 528 -222.28 56.54 -104.90
CA GLU A 528 -223.59 57.20 -104.83
C GLU A 528 -224.55 56.49 -103.84
N GLU A 529 -224.52 55.16 -103.81
CA GLU A 529 -225.26 54.36 -102.81
C GLU A 529 -224.71 54.60 -101.39
N GLY A 530 -223.39 54.75 -101.25
CA GLY A 530 -222.74 55.13 -99.99
C GLY A 530 -223.19 56.50 -99.48
N LEU A 531 -223.27 57.51 -100.37
CA LEU A 531 -223.79 58.84 -100.02
C LEU A 531 -225.27 58.79 -99.63
N ARG A 532 -226.10 57.99 -100.33
CA ARG A 532 -227.50 57.75 -99.94
C ARG A 532 -227.65 57.10 -98.57
N GLN A 533 -226.81 56.12 -98.24
CA GLN A 533 -226.82 55.47 -96.92
C GLN A 533 -226.38 56.39 -95.78
N ILE A 534 -225.39 57.27 -96.01
CA ILE A 534 -224.93 58.23 -94.99
C ILE A 534 -226.04 59.25 -94.67
N HIS A 535 -226.75 59.77 -95.68
CA HIS A 535 -227.85 60.72 -95.45
C HIS A 535 -229.06 60.09 -94.73
N ALA A 536 -229.29 58.79 -94.89
CA ALA A 536 -230.35 58.07 -94.19
C ALA A 536 -230.12 57.93 -92.67
N ILE A 537 -228.87 58.03 -92.19
CA ILE A 537 -228.50 57.76 -90.80
C ILE A 537 -228.77 58.95 -89.85
N GLN A 538 -228.98 60.16 -90.37
CA GLN A 538 -229.23 61.36 -89.54
C GLN A 538 -230.70 61.68 -89.22
N GLN A 539 -231.68 60.94 -89.78
CA GLN A 539 -233.11 61.10 -89.47
C GLN A 539 -233.79 59.77 -89.10
N ARG A 540 -233.58 59.38 -87.83
CA ARG A 540 -234.29 58.36 -87.02
C ARG A 540 -233.64 56.97 -86.93
N LYS A 541 -233.80 56.39 -85.73
CA LYS A 541 -233.49 55.01 -85.29
C LYS A 541 -232.02 54.84 -84.85
N GLY A 542 -231.70 54.60 -83.57
CA GLY A 542 -232.53 54.24 -82.41
C GLY A 542 -232.40 52.76 -82.09
N ASN A 543 -231.77 52.49 -80.95
CA ASN A 543 -231.55 51.22 -80.26
C ASN A 543 -231.18 50.00 -81.12
N SER A 544 -229.91 49.60 -80.98
CA SER A 544 -229.55 48.24 -80.52
C SER A 544 -228.09 48.29 -80.04
N SER A 545 -227.71 47.78 -78.87
CA SER A 545 -227.86 46.39 -78.42
C SER A 545 -227.29 45.45 -79.48
N GLY A 546 -225.97 45.25 -79.53
CA GLY A 546 -225.31 44.44 -78.53
C GLY A 546 -225.10 43.02 -79.07
N SER A 547 -224.02 42.39 -78.63
CA SER A 547 -223.83 40.95 -78.73
C SER A 547 -223.57 40.44 -80.17
N PRO A 548 -223.29 39.14 -80.36
CA PRO A 548 -221.93 38.62 -80.17
C PRO A 548 -221.52 37.82 -81.41
N LEU A 549 -220.56 36.90 -81.29
CA LEU A 549 -220.80 35.45 -81.48
C LEU A 549 -219.48 34.68 -81.46
N VAL A 550 -219.51 33.50 -80.81
CA VAL A 550 -218.64 32.34 -81.09
C VAL A 550 -217.14 32.57 -80.76
N SER A 551 -216.54 32.04 -79.68
CA SER A 551 -216.55 30.64 -79.17
C SER A 551 -215.92 29.66 -80.19
N PRO A 552 -215.65 28.39 -79.87
CA PRO A 552 -215.10 27.80 -78.65
C PRO A 552 -213.87 26.89 -78.98
N HIS A 553 -213.39 26.13 -77.98
CA HIS A 553 -212.67 24.86 -78.15
C HIS A 553 -211.25 24.91 -78.78
N ALA A 554 -210.39 23.91 -78.61
CA ALA A 554 -210.21 22.99 -77.47
C ALA A 554 -208.80 22.37 -77.57
N LEU A 555 -208.35 21.81 -76.44
CA LEU A 555 -207.46 20.67 -76.26
C LEU A 555 -207.21 19.78 -77.51
N PRO A 556 -206.03 19.14 -77.66
CA PRO A 556 -205.30 18.53 -76.53
C PRO A 556 -203.77 18.63 -76.62
N HIS A 557 -203.09 17.83 -75.78
CA HIS A 557 -201.84 17.08 -76.06
C HIS A 557 -200.63 17.76 -76.75
N SER A 558 -199.38 17.40 -76.45
CA SER A 558 -198.75 16.58 -75.40
C SER A 558 -197.27 16.41 -75.80
N HIS A 559 -196.38 16.12 -74.84
CA HIS A 559 -195.04 15.49 -75.03
C HIS A 559 -194.03 16.28 -75.89
N GLY A 560 -192.74 16.29 -75.58
CA GLY A 560 -191.91 15.66 -74.55
C GLY A 560 -190.44 16.04 -74.85
N LEU A 561 -189.39 15.55 -74.19
CA LEU A 561 -189.16 14.54 -73.14
C LEU A 561 -187.96 15.08 -72.30
N PHE A 562 -187.96 15.08 -70.96
CA PHE A 562 -187.53 14.00 -70.04
C PHE A 562 -186.14 13.37 -70.32
N PRO A 563 -185.38 12.91 -69.28
CA PRO A 563 -185.63 12.86 -67.83
C PRO A 563 -184.62 13.73 -67.00
N SER A 564 -184.68 13.98 -65.67
CA SER A 564 -185.18 13.25 -64.47
C SER A 564 -184.26 12.09 -63.99
N PRO A 565 -184.24 11.69 -62.70
CA PRO A 565 -183.43 12.23 -61.58
C PRO A 565 -182.56 11.07 -60.97
N PRO A 566 -182.20 10.92 -59.66
CA PRO A 566 -182.19 11.77 -58.44
C PRO A 566 -180.77 11.70 -57.73
N PRO A 567 -180.59 11.67 -56.37
CA PRO A 567 -180.67 12.78 -55.40
C PRO A 567 -179.50 12.89 -54.37
N SER A 568 -179.63 13.83 -53.42
CA SER A 568 -179.27 13.73 -51.98
C SER A 568 -177.81 13.76 -51.48
N MET A 569 -177.69 14.28 -50.23
CA MET A 569 -176.56 14.20 -49.26
C MET A 569 -175.29 15.03 -49.58
N ALA A 570 -174.55 15.58 -48.60
CA ALA A 570 -174.79 15.89 -47.18
C ALA A 570 -173.75 16.97 -46.76
N ILE A 571 -174.00 17.93 -45.85
CA ILE A 571 -173.90 17.83 -44.38
C ILE A 571 -172.76 16.89 -43.92
N GLY A 572 -171.65 17.42 -43.38
CA GLY A 572 -170.46 16.61 -43.09
C GLY A 572 -169.38 17.26 -42.21
N LEU A 573 -169.77 17.65 -41.00
CA LEU A 573 -168.96 17.65 -39.76
C LEU A 573 -168.21 16.29 -39.53
N PRO A 574 -167.30 16.14 -38.55
CA PRO A 574 -166.00 16.80 -38.43
C PRO A 574 -164.77 15.84 -38.23
N PRO A 575 -164.19 15.52 -37.03
CA PRO A 575 -162.76 15.78 -36.80
C PRO A 575 -161.96 14.58 -36.25
N SER A 576 -160.75 14.87 -35.76
CA SER A 576 -160.07 14.21 -34.62
C SER A 576 -159.74 12.71 -34.69
N LEU A 577 -158.50 12.35 -34.32
CA LEU A 577 -158.22 11.63 -33.06
C LEU A 577 -156.71 11.42 -32.84
N ILE A 578 -156.29 11.63 -31.59
CA ILE A 578 -155.05 11.11 -30.99
C ILE A 578 -155.29 9.60 -30.73
N PRO A 579 -154.33 8.67 -30.93
CA PRO A 579 -153.68 8.09 -29.74
C PRO A 579 -152.25 7.50 -29.89
N ASN A 580 -151.56 7.38 -28.74
CA ASN A 580 -150.73 6.26 -28.20
C ASN A 580 -149.98 5.32 -29.18
N GLY A 581 -148.74 4.85 -28.93
CA GLY A 581 -148.06 4.51 -27.68
C GLY A 581 -147.28 3.18 -27.82
N VAL A 582 -146.57 2.74 -26.77
CA VAL A 582 -145.92 1.40 -26.60
C VAL A 582 -144.72 1.13 -27.55
N GLY A 583 -143.60 0.48 -27.16
CA GLY A 583 -143.18 -0.20 -25.92
C GLY A 583 -142.51 -1.56 -26.24
N SER A 584 -141.77 -2.14 -25.26
CA SER A 584 -141.10 -3.48 -25.31
C SER A 584 -139.81 -3.58 -26.15
N HIS A 585 -138.66 -4.14 -25.72
CA HIS A 585 -138.15 -4.70 -24.43
C HIS A 585 -136.64 -4.24 -24.29
N SER A 586 -135.73 -4.67 -23.39
CA SER A 586 -135.65 -5.76 -22.40
C SER A 586 -134.60 -5.48 -21.29
N ASN A 587 -134.35 -6.47 -20.42
CA ASN A 587 -133.31 -6.53 -19.36
C ASN A 587 -131.86 -6.54 -19.90
N GLY A 588 -130.79 -6.23 -19.17
CA GLY A 588 -130.65 -5.83 -17.76
C GLY A 588 -130.06 -6.92 -16.83
N HIS A 589 -128.74 -6.96 -16.61
CA HIS A 589 -128.14 -7.40 -15.32
C HIS A 589 -126.62 -7.10 -15.17
N MET A 590 -126.30 -6.47 -14.03
CA MET A 590 -125.08 -6.41 -13.19
C MET A 590 -123.66 -6.83 -13.66
N ASN A 591 -122.72 -5.90 -13.38
CA ASN A 591 -121.43 -6.03 -12.68
C ASN A 591 -120.51 -7.26 -12.90
N GLY A 592 -119.29 -6.97 -13.36
CA GLY A 592 -118.18 -6.84 -12.39
C GLY A 592 -117.07 -7.90 -12.37
N ALA A 593 -115.90 -7.48 -12.83
CA ALA A 593 -114.55 -7.96 -12.44
C ALA A 593 -114.16 -9.43 -12.70
N MET A 594 -113.22 -9.64 -13.63
CA MET A 594 -111.85 -10.04 -13.28
C MET A 594 -110.92 -10.08 -14.51
N GLY A 595 -109.75 -9.48 -14.37
CA GLY A 595 -108.52 -10.14 -14.81
C GLY A 595 -107.95 -9.84 -16.22
N PRO A 596 -106.66 -10.15 -16.44
CA PRO A 596 -105.76 -9.22 -17.16
C PRO A 596 -104.81 -9.86 -18.21
N TRP A 597 -103.88 -9.05 -18.71
CA TRP A 597 -102.57 -9.35 -19.33
C TRP A 597 -102.41 -9.35 -20.87
N PHE A 598 -101.24 -8.81 -21.26
CA PHE A 598 -100.52 -8.80 -22.54
C PHE A 598 -101.22 -8.15 -23.76
N ASN A 599 -100.52 -7.55 -24.74
CA ASN A 599 -99.24 -6.82 -24.87
C ASN A 599 -98.86 -6.84 -26.37
N HIS A 600 -97.99 -5.92 -26.76
CA HIS A 600 -97.22 -5.90 -28.02
C HIS A 600 -98.07 -5.69 -29.31
N SER A 601 -97.65 -4.85 -30.25
CA SER A 601 -96.30 -4.30 -30.47
C SER A 601 -96.28 -2.78 -30.61
#